data_AF-A0A369VAX5-F1
#
_entry.id   AF-A0A369VAX5-F1
#
_cell.length_a   1.000
_cell.length_b   1.000
_cell.length_c   1.000
_cell.angle_alpha   90.00
_cell.angle_beta   90.00
_cell.angle_gamma   90.00
#
_symmetry.space_group_name_H-M   'P 1'
#
loop_
_entity.id
_entity.type
_entity.pdbx_description
1 polymer ?
#
loop_
_entity_poly.entity_id
_entity_poly.type
_entity_poly.pdbx_seq_one_letter_code
_entity_poly.pdbx_strand_id
1 'polypeptide(L)'
;MNTPAGLAATPLGKAAGIVRDYVLRMYYVVDEVPRRQRLRLTPLLLGVEYLVYRVDSLAERNAAVDLDAVRGSDYEAFHTYKKAFEKVLRLLRAWNDDVAFLVDEAERFIRLENGTTSRGTVARDDILAMVELRPTDVRLLRAMTFALRGRAMDPATRDLLWPVEVLADIANDLRHYEQDVAAGTLNVYAAFVKLFGDAAASELRREVDRYEAMFLERLSALPPERRARVADVCRRRYAEAVGPYPRTAGHRPAPAPAPASPSGTALRKGVAVGGALTVGVLAAVAYRRGRTPPVSQTSIPLPPHIERGRTS
;
A
#
# COMPACT_ATOMS: atom_id res chain seq x y z
N MET A 1 15.09 -12.38 24.82
CA MET A 1 13.96 -13.09 24.21
C MET A 1 12.87 -12.08 23.93
N ASN A 2 12.62 -11.75 22.66
CA ASN A 2 11.60 -10.75 22.32
C ASN A 2 10.22 -11.38 22.47
N THR A 3 9.37 -10.80 23.32
CA THR A 3 7.95 -11.18 23.44
C THR A 3 7.24 -11.02 22.08
N PRO A 4 6.16 -11.77 21.80
CA PRO A 4 5.40 -11.63 20.56
C PRO A 4 4.91 -10.20 20.31
N ALA A 5 4.66 -9.43 21.37
CA ALA A 5 4.37 -7.98 21.29
C ALA A 5 5.57 -7.15 20.78
N GLY A 6 6.80 -7.49 21.17
CA GLY A 6 8.01 -6.81 20.70
C GLY A 6 8.35 -7.09 19.24
N LEU A 7 7.98 -8.26 18.72
CA LEU A 7 8.12 -8.57 17.29
C LEU A 7 7.12 -7.81 16.42
N ALA A 8 5.87 -7.62 16.89
CA ALA A 8 4.84 -6.86 16.18
C ALA A 8 5.23 -5.38 15.97
N ALA A 9 6.03 -4.81 16.88
CA ALA A 9 6.54 -3.44 16.75
C ALA A 9 7.70 -3.29 15.75
N THR A 10 8.30 -4.40 15.28
CA THR A 10 9.39 -4.33 14.30
C THR A 10 8.88 -4.14 12.87
N PRO A 11 9.71 -3.61 11.96
CA PRO A 11 9.40 -3.53 10.53
C PRO A 11 8.89 -4.83 9.92
N LEU A 12 9.50 -5.95 10.33
CA LEU A 12 9.10 -7.27 9.84
C LEU A 12 7.76 -7.72 10.43
N GLY A 13 7.49 -7.39 11.70
CA GLY A 13 6.21 -7.70 12.35
C GLY A 13 5.04 -6.96 11.71
N LYS A 14 5.21 -5.66 11.44
CA LYS A 14 4.20 -4.84 10.75
C LYS A 14 3.95 -5.35 9.32
N ALA A 15 5.02 -5.58 8.55
CA ALA A 15 4.92 -6.15 7.22
C ALA A 15 4.22 -7.53 7.21
N ALA A 16 4.55 -8.40 8.16
CA ALA A 16 3.90 -9.70 8.30
C ALA A 16 2.41 -9.57 8.66
N GLY A 17 2.04 -8.58 9.49
CA GLY A 17 0.66 -8.24 9.80
C GLY A 17 -0.13 -7.85 8.55
N ILE A 18 0.41 -6.91 7.76
CA ILE A 18 -0.21 -6.44 6.51
C ILE A 18 -0.39 -7.59 5.52
N VAL A 19 0.66 -8.39 5.26
CA VAL A 19 0.56 -9.54 4.37
C VAL A 19 -0.43 -10.57 4.89
N ARG A 20 -0.47 -10.84 6.19
CA ARG A 20 -1.45 -11.78 6.77
C ARG A 20 -2.87 -11.28 6.56
N ASP A 21 -3.14 -10.01 6.86
CA ASP A 21 -4.51 -9.50 6.95
C ASP A 21 -5.06 -9.08 5.58
N TYR A 22 -4.25 -8.46 4.73
CA TYR A 22 -4.65 -8.10 3.36
C TYR A 22 -4.41 -9.24 2.37
N VAL A 23 -3.18 -9.74 2.24
CA VAL A 23 -2.86 -10.69 1.18
C VAL A 23 -3.46 -12.07 1.45
N LEU A 24 -3.17 -12.67 2.61
CA LEU A 24 -3.56 -14.06 2.89
C LEU A 24 -5.05 -14.21 3.19
N ARG A 25 -5.60 -13.30 4.01
CA ARG A 25 -6.98 -13.37 4.49
C ARG A 25 -7.98 -12.72 3.54
N MET A 26 -7.58 -11.70 2.76
CA MET A 26 -8.48 -11.01 1.84
C MET A 26 -8.18 -11.28 0.37
N TYR A 27 -7.10 -10.74 -0.20
CA TYR A 27 -6.85 -10.77 -1.65
C TYR A 27 -6.77 -12.19 -2.22
N TYR A 28 -6.07 -13.11 -1.56
CA TYR A 28 -6.00 -14.49 -2.05
C TYR A 28 -7.33 -15.22 -2.04
N VAL A 29 -8.25 -14.82 -1.16
CA VAL A 29 -9.60 -15.40 -1.10
C VAL A 29 -10.48 -14.77 -2.18
N VAL A 30 -10.47 -13.44 -2.29
CA VAL A 30 -11.29 -12.70 -3.28
C VAL A 30 -10.83 -13.03 -4.70
N ASP A 31 -9.52 -13.01 -4.97
CA ASP A 31 -8.93 -13.24 -6.30
C ASP A 31 -8.69 -14.73 -6.61
N GLU A 32 -9.23 -15.61 -5.74
CA GLU A 32 -9.22 -17.08 -5.88
C GLU A 32 -7.83 -17.64 -6.22
N VAL A 33 -6.80 -17.11 -5.55
CA VAL A 33 -5.41 -17.49 -5.80
C VAL A 33 -5.19 -18.94 -5.38
N PRO A 34 -4.73 -19.85 -6.27
CA PRO A 34 -4.50 -21.25 -5.92
C PRO A 34 -3.45 -21.42 -4.82
N ARG A 35 -3.66 -22.37 -3.90
CA ARG A 35 -2.77 -22.60 -2.74
C ARG A 35 -1.29 -22.74 -3.12
N ARG A 36 -0.99 -23.45 -4.22
CA ARG A 36 0.39 -23.61 -4.73
C ARG A 36 1.02 -22.29 -5.15
N GLN A 37 0.23 -21.36 -5.70
CA GLN A 37 0.70 -20.03 -6.06
C GLN A 37 0.87 -19.16 -4.80
N ARG A 38 -0.05 -19.26 -3.82
CA ARG A 38 0.09 -18.54 -2.53
C ARG A 38 1.46 -18.77 -1.90
N LEU A 39 1.90 -20.04 -1.82
CA LEU A 39 3.21 -20.40 -1.27
C LEU A 39 4.39 -19.76 -2.00
N ARG A 40 4.28 -19.54 -3.32
CA ARG A 40 5.33 -18.92 -4.13
C ARG A 40 5.31 -17.39 -4.04
N LEU A 41 4.11 -16.80 -3.95
CA LEU A 41 3.90 -15.36 -3.99
C LEU A 41 4.15 -14.69 -2.64
N THR A 42 3.68 -15.29 -1.54
CA THR A 42 3.76 -14.72 -0.19
C THR A 42 5.16 -14.26 0.24
N PRO A 43 6.26 -15.03 0.05
CA PRO A 43 7.57 -14.56 0.47
C PRO A 43 8.06 -13.34 -0.34
N LEU A 44 7.67 -13.22 -1.61
CA LEU A 44 8.02 -12.06 -2.44
C LEU A 44 7.25 -10.82 -2.00
N LEU A 45 5.94 -10.96 -1.76
CA LEU A 45 5.09 -9.88 -1.27
C LEU A 45 5.53 -9.40 0.11
N LEU A 46 5.88 -10.33 1.01
CA LEU A 46 6.44 -10.00 2.32
C LEU A 46 7.79 -9.29 2.21
N GLY A 47 8.65 -9.72 1.31
CA GLY A 47 9.94 -9.06 1.06
C GLY A 47 9.76 -7.62 0.59
N VAL A 48 8.82 -7.38 -0.33
CA VAL A 48 8.53 -6.03 -0.84
C VAL A 48 7.89 -5.16 0.23
N GLU A 49 6.89 -5.67 0.95
CA GLU A 49 6.26 -4.97 2.06
C GLU A 49 7.29 -4.59 3.14
N TYR A 50 8.18 -5.51 3.49
CA TYR A 50 9.28 -5.23 4.39
C TYR A 50 10.21 -4.12 3.88
N LEU A 51 10.50 -4.08 2.58
CA LEU A 51 11.33 -3.02 1.99
C LEU A 51 10.64 -1.66 2.04
N VAL A 52 9.34 -1.60 1.76
CA VAL A 52 8.53 -0.38 1.89
C VAL A 52 8.58 0.10 3.33
N TYR A 53 8.25 -0.77 4.29
CA TYR A 53 8.23 -0.40 5.70
C TYR A 53 9.60 -0.04 6.27
N ARG A 54 10.67 -0.68 5.80
CA ARG A 54 12.04 -0.36 6.23
C ARG A 54 12.44 1.06 5.83
N VAL A 55 12.02 1.50 4.64
CA VAL A 55 12.30 2.85 4.13
C VAL A 55 11.55 3.87 4.98
N ASP A 56 10.29 3.60 5.28
CA ASP A 56 9.46 4.40 6.19
C ASP A 56 10.10 4.52 7.59
N SER A 57 10.47 3.39 8.21
CA SER A 57 11.15 3.38 9.51
C SER A 57 12.55 4.02 9.51
N LEU A 58 13.20 4.15 8.35
CA LEU A 58 14.46 4.86 8.20
C LEU A 58 14.22 6.37 8.08
N ALA A 59 13.13 6.80 7.45
CA ALA A 59 12.70 8.19 7.44
C ALA A 59 12.33 8.65 8.85
N GLU A 60 11.51 7.88 9.58
CA GLU A 60 11.10 8.19 10.96
C GLU A 60 12.28 8.23 11.95
N ARG A 61 13.26 7.32 11.83
CA ARG A 61 14.46 7.33 12.69
C ARG A 61 15.44 8.46 12.39
N ASN A 62 15.33 9.03 11.19
CA ASN A 62 16.09 10.19 10.77
C ASN A 62 15.28 11.48 10.98
N ALA A 63 14.33 11.54 11.92
CA ALA A 63 13.51 12.71 12.26
C ALA A 63 14.26 13.99 12.72
N ALA A 64 15.57 14.08 12.46
CA ALA A 64 16.31 15.35 12.39
C ALA A 64 16.50 15.83 10.93
N VAL A 65 15.93 15.14 9.95
CA VAL A 65 15.75 15.61 8.58
C VAL A 65 14.45 16.38 8.58
N ASP A 66 14.59 17.69 8.78
CA ASP A 66 13.57 18.65 8.47
C ASP A 66 13.31 18.58 6.95
N LEU A 67 12.28 17.83 6.56
CA LEU A 67 11.77 17.81 5.18
C LEU A 67 11.26 19.20 4.74
N ASP A 68 11.11 20.15 5.67
CA ASP A 68 10.61 21.49 5.40
C ASP A 68 11.68 22.46 4.88
N ALA A 69 12.98 22.10 4.89
CA ALA A 69 14.05 23.08 4.66
C ALA A 69 14.68 23.12 3.25
N VAL A 70 14.54 22.11 2.36
CA VAL A 70 15.21 22.14 1.03
C VAL A 70 14.38 21.50 -0.08
N ARG A 71 13.52 22.32 -0.71
CA ARG A 71 12.55 22.00 -1.78
C ARG A 71 13.09 21.37 -3.10
N GLY A 72 14.32 20.86 -3.16
CA GLY A 72 14.90 20.29 -4.39
C GLY A 72 15.58 18.93 -4.22
N SER A 73 16.35 18.72 -3.15
CA SER A 73 17.18 17.52 -2.99
C SER A 73 16.40 16.27 -2.60
N ASP A 74 15.30 16.41 -1.87
CA ASP A 74 14.53 15.26 -1.39
C ASP A 74 13.56 14.74 -2.45
N TYR A 75 13.14 15.60 -3.37
CA TYR A 75 12.36 15.22 -4.54
C TYR A 75 13.20 14.40 -5.53
N GLU A 76 14.45 14.81 -5.74
CA GLU A 76 15.48 14.03 -6.44
C GLU A 76 15.75 12.68 -5.75
N ALA A 77 15.83 12.65 -4.41
CA ALA A 77 16.02 11.43 -3.64
C ALA A 77 14.82 10.47 -3.75
N PHE A 78 13.60 11.00 -3.67
CA PHE A 78 12.36 10.23 -3.85
C PHE A 78 12.26 9.65 -5.27
N HIS A 79 12.55 10.45 -6.30
CA HIS A 79 12.59 9.96 -7.68
C HIS A 79 13.69 8.90 -7.90
N THR A 80 14.83 9.05 -7.25
CA THR A 80 15.91 8.04 -7.27
C THR A 80 15.45 6.74 -6.62
N TYR A 81 14.79 6.83 -5.47
CA TYR A 81 14.19 5.68 -4.79
C TYR A 81 13.13 5.01 -5.66
N LYS A 82 12.18 5.77 -6.23
CA LYS A 82 11.13 5.28 -7.13
C LYS A 82 11.72 4.50 -8.32
N LYS A 83 12.74 5.06 -9.00
CA LYS A 83 13.44 4.40 -10.10
C LYS A 83 14.14 3.11 -9.66
N ALA A 84 14.73 3.10 -8.46
CA ALA A 84 15.39 1.92 -7.94
C ALA A 84 14.38 0.83 -7.53
N PHE A 85 13.26 1.22 -6.91
CA PHE A 85 12.15 0.34 -6.57
C PHE A 85 11.53 -0.28 -7.83
N GLU A 86 11.27 0.52 -8.86
CA GLU A 86 10.84 0.05 -10.17
C GLU A 86 11.80 -1.01 -10.74
N LYS A 87 13.12 -0.74 -10.74
CA LYS A 87 14.12 -1.71 -11.21
C LYS A 87 14.05 -3.03 -10.45
N VAL A 88 13.88 -3.00 -9.13
CA VAL A 88 13.72 -4.20 -8.30
C VAL A 88 12.45 -4.95 -8.68
N LEU A 89 11.31 -4.27 -8.79
CA LEU A 89 10.04 -4.89 -9.16
C LEU A 89 10.08 -5.50 -10.57
N ARG A 90 10.70 -4.82 -11.54
CA ARG A 90 10.92 -5.36 -12.89
C ARG A 90 11.80 -6.62 -12.86
N LEU A 91 12.88 -6.61 -12.08
CA LEU A 91 13.75 -7.78 -11.90
C LEU A 91 12.98 -8.97 -11.31
N LEU A 92 12.08 -8.71 -10.37
CA LEU A 92 11.21 -9.71 -9.75
C LEU A 92 10.02 -10.15 -10.62
N ARG A 93 9.84 -9.55 -11.81
CA ARG A 93 8.64 -9.71 -12.66
C ARG A 93 7.34 -9.35 -11.93
N ALA A 94 7.42 -8.41 -10.99
CA ALA A 94 6.32 -7.86 -10.23
C ALA A 94 5.88 -6.49 -10.73
N TRP A 95 6.24 -6.12 -11.96
CA TRP A 95 5.94 -4.82 -12.57
C TRP A 95 5.03 -4.98 -13.79
N ASN A 96 3.94 -4.22 -13.80
CA ASN A 96 3.01 -4.03 -14.91
C ASN A 96 2.39 -2.62 -14.80
N ASP A 97 1.44 -2.29 -15.67
CA ASP A 97 0.82 -0.95 -15.69
C ASP A 97 0.02 -0.66 -14.41
N ASP A 98 -0.62 -1.68 -13.82
CA ASP A 98 -1.33 -1.53 -12.53
C ASP A 98 -0.38 -1.15 -11.39
N VAL A 99 0.79 -1.80 -11.35
CA VAL A 99 1.82 -1.52 -10.36
C VAL A 99 2.42 -0.13 -10.58
N ALA A 100 2.68 0.25 -11.83
CA ALA A 100 3.16 1.58 -12.16
C ALA A 100 2.19 2.68 -11.70
N PHE A 101 0.90 2.51 -12.00
CA PHE A 101 -0.17 3.42 -11.58
C PHE A 101 -0.21 3.59 -10.05
N LEU A 102 -0.10 2.50 -9.29
CA LEU A 102 -0.14 2.56 -7.83
C LEU A 102 1.13 3.19 -7.23
N VAL A 103 2.28 3.03 -7.86
CA VAL A 103 3.49 3.76 -7.44
C VAL A 103 3.32 5.27 -7.66
N ASP A 104 2.62 5.70 -8.72
CA ASP A 104 2.30 7.10 -8.97
C ASP A 104 1.26 7.65 -7.96
N GLU A 105 0.24 6.86 -7.61
CA GLU A 105 -0.75 7.24 -6.60
C GLU A 105 -0.12 7.34 -5.19
N ALA A 106 0.86 6.51 -4.87
CA ALA A 106 1.62 6.62 -3.61
C ALA A 106 2.42 7.93 -3.54
N GLU A 107 3.02 8.35 -4.66
CA GLU A 107 3.66 9.66 -4.75
C GLU A 107 2.65 10.81 -4.58
N ARG A 108 1.46 10.68 -5.17
CA ARG A 108 0.39 11.67 -5.00
C ARG A 108 -0.06 11.77 -3.54
N PHE A 109 -0.19 10.63 -2.84
CA PHE A 109 -0.51 10.60 -1.41
C PHE A 109 0.52 11.40 -0.60
N ILE A 110 1.81 11.12 -0.79
CA ILE A 110 2.91 11.81 -0.07
C ILE A 110 2.87 13.32 -0.32
N ARG A 111 2.62 13.75 -1.57
CA ARG A 111 2.49 15.17 -1.90
C ARG A 111 1.30 15.83 -1.21
N LEU A 112 0.18 15.13 -1.13
CA LEU A 112 -1.04 15.63 -0.52
C LEU A 112 -0.90 15.72 1.01
N GLU A 113 -0.33 14.69 1.63
CA GLU A 113 -0.02 14.66 3.06
C GLU A 113 0.92 15.81 3.45
N ASN A 114 2.04 15.96 2.72
CA ASN A 114 2.98 17.07 2.94
C ASN A 114 2.33 18.44 2.72
N GLY A 115 1.51 18.57 1.67
CA GLY A 115 0.79 19.80 1.37
C GLY A 115 -0.22 20.19 2.45
N THR A 116 -0.80 19.21 3.15
CA THR A 116 -1.77 19.40 4.22
C THR A 116 -1.09 19.79 5.53
N THR A 117 0.03 19.13 5.85
CA THR A 117 0.84 19.44 7.05
C THR A 117 1.49 20.82 6.97
N SER A 118 2.04 21.19 5.81
CA SER A 118 2.77 22.46 5.64
C SER A 118 1.88 23.71 5.50
N ARG A 119 0.67 23.58 4.94
CA ARG A 119 -0.24 24.73 4.73
C ARG A 119 -1.09 25.07 5.95
N GLY A 120 -1.13 24.19 6.96
CA GLY A 120 -1.90 24.38 8.20
C GLY A 120 -3.42 24.49 8.03
N THR A 121 -3.92 24.41 6.80
CA THR A 121 -5.33 24.46 6.42
C THR A 121 -5.64 23.22 5.62
N VAL A 122 -6.64 22.47 6.08
CA VAL A 122 -7.03 21.19 5.49
C VAL A 122 -8.41 21.37 4.86
N ALA A 123 -8.50 21.32 3.54
CA ALA A 123 -9.79 21.34 2.86
C ALA A 123 -10.47 19.97 2.94
N ARG A 124 -11.81 19.94 2.87
CA ARG A 124 -12.58 18.69 2.83
C ARG A 124 -12.09 17.76 1.73
N ASP A 125 -11.89 18.29 0.53
CA ASP A 125 -11.51 17.51 -0.64
C ASP A 125 -10.11 16.91 -0.51
N ASP A 126 -9.20 17.61 0.17
CA ASP A 126 -7.85 17.09 0.46
C ASP A 126 -7.92 15.89 1.42
N ILE A 127 -8.76 15.95 2.47
CA ILE A 127 -8.96 14.81 3.39
C ILE A 127 -9.55 13.61 2.65
N LEU A 128 -10.59 13.84 1.83
CA LEU A 128 -11.23 12.76 1.08
C LEU A 128 -10.25 12.11 0.10
N ALA A 129 -9.46 12.93 -0.61
CA ALA A 129 -8.41 12.40 -1.48
C ALA A 129 -7.34 11.62 -0.71
N MET A 130 -6.92 12.08 0.49
CA MET A 130 -6.00 11.32 1.34
C MET A 130 -6.60 9.98 1.77
N VAL A 131 -7.85 9.96 2.20
CA VAL A 131 -8.58 8.73 2.61
C VAL A 131 -8.60 7.72 1.46
N GLU A 132 -8.86 8.19 0.24
CA GLU A 132 -8.91 7.32 -0.94
C GLU A 132 -7.53 6.82 -1.38
N LEU A 133 -6.49 7.62 -1.20
CA LEU A 133 -5.11 7.32 -1.60
C LEU A 133 -4.32 6.50 -0.56
N ARG A 134 -4.70 6.57 0.73
CA ARG A 134 -3.94 5.94 1.81
C ARG A 134 -3.75 4.41 1.66
N PRO A 135 -4.74 3.63 1.21
CA PRO A 135 -4.58 2.18 1.01
C PRO A 135 -3.71 1.78 -0.21
N THR A 136 -2.97 2.72 -0.81
CA THR A 136 -2.22 2.45 -2.05
C THR A 136 -1.08 1.44 -1.86
N ASP A 137 -0.47 1.38 -0.67
CA ASP A 137 0.53 0.39 -0.29
C ASP A 137 -0.03 -1.05 -0.35
N VAL A 138 -1.22 -1.28 0.22
CA VAL A 138 -1.87 -2.59 0.21
C VAL A 138 -2.45 -2.92 -1.15
N ARG A 139 -2.89 -1.92 -1.92
CA ARG A 139 -3.28 -2.10 -3.33
C ARG A 139 -2.09 -2.52 -4.18
N LEU A 140 -0.90 -1.98 -3.92
CA LEU A 140 0.33 -2.35 -4.61
C LEU A 140 0.61 -3.85 -4.44
N LEU A 141 0.45 -4.40 -3.23
CA LEU A 141 0.59 -5.84 -2.98
C LEU A 141 -0.40 -6.68 -3.81
N ARG A 142 -1.64 -6.20 -3.97
CA ARG A 142 -2.65 -6.86 -4.80
C ARG A 142 -2.25 -6.81 -6.28
N ALA A 143 -1.89 -5.64 -6.81
CA ALA A 143 -1.45 -5.50 -8.19
C ALA A 143 -0.22 -6.37 -8.50
N MET A 144 0.74 -6.42 -7.57
CA MET A 144 1.91 -7.31 -7.67
C MET A 144 1.52 -8.78 -7.69
N THR A 145 0.48 -9.20 -6.97
CA THR A 145 -0.04 -10.57 -7.04
C THR A 145 -0.49 -10.93 -8.45
N PHE A 146 -1.07 -9.99 -9.20
CA PHE A 146 -1.46 -10.18 -10.60
C PHE A 146 -0.23 -10.16 -11.53
N ALA A 147 0.66 -9.17 -11.37
CA ALA A 147 1.88 -9.05 -12.16
C ALA A 147 2.77 -10.31 -12.06
N LEU A 148 2.99 -10.82 -10.85
CA LEU A 148 3.78 -12.04 -10.59
C LEU A 148 3.15 -13.31 -11.19
N ARG A 149 1.85 -13.27 -11.51
CA ARG A 149 1.11 -14.33 -12.22
C ARG A 149 1.06 -14.12 -13.73
N GLY A 150 1.68 -13.05 -14.24
CA GLY A 150 1.69 -12.70 -15.66
C GLY A 150 0.35 -12.19 -16.16
N ARG A 151 -0.47 -11.57 -15.31
CA ARG A 151 -1.78 -11.02 -15.67
C ARG A 151 -1.93 -9.56 -15.21
N ALA A 152 -2.73 -8.79 -15.92
CA ALA A 152 -3.21 -7.48 -15.45
C ALA A 152 -4.49 -7.65 -14.63
N MET A 153 -4.81 -6.66 -13.80
CA MET A 153 -6.14 -6.56 -13.19
C MET A 153 -7.12 -6.00 -14.21
N ASP A 154 -8.21 -6.72 -14.47
CA ASP A 154 -9.32 -6.13 -15.21
C ASP A 154 -10.00 -5.04 -14.34
N PRO A 155 -10.69 -4.06 -14.97
CA PRO A 155 -11.32 -2.96 -14.24
C PRO A 155 -12.28 -3.41 -13.14
N ALA A 156 -13.13 -4.42 -13.39
CA ALA A 156 -14.09 -4.89 -12.39
C ALA A 156 -13.41 -5.50 -11.17
N THR A 157 -12.32 -6.25 -11.38
CA THR A 157 -11.47 -6.77 -10.30
C THR A 157 -10.83 -5.66 -9.49
N ARG A 158 -10.32 -4.60 -10.15
CA ARG A 158 -9.73 -3.43 -9.50
C ARG A 158 -10.78 -2.71 -8.64
N ASP A 159 -11.93 -2.43 -9.23
CA ASP A 159 -12.99 -1.64 -8.63
C ASP A 159 -13.66 -2.37 -7.46
N LEU A 160 -13.79 -3.70 -7.51
CA LEU A 160 -14.50 -4.47 -6.47
C LEU A 160 -14.00 -4.18 -5.04
N LEU A 161 -12.69 -4.14 -4.81
CA LEU A 161 -12.13 -3.96 -3.46
C LEU A 161 -11.72 -2.54 -3.13
N TRP A 162 -11.70 -1.63 -4.10
CA TRP A 162 -11.35 -0.24 -3.83
C TRP A 162 -12.12 0.37 -2.64
N PRO A 163 -13.46 0.27 -2.53
CA PRO A 163 -14.19 0.81 -1.38
C PRO A 163 -13.91 0.04 -0.09
N VAL A 164 -13.66 -1.27 -0.18
CA VAL A 164 -13.33 -2.12 0.98
C VAL A 164 -11.99 -1.71 1.57
N GLU A 165 -11.01 -1.40 0.73
CA GLU A 165 -9.67 -0.98 1.14
C GLU A 165 -9.73 0.40 1.82
N VAL A 166 -10.55 1.32 1.32
CA VAL A 166 -10.80 2.61 1.99
C VAL A 166 -11.46 2.41 3.35
N LEU A 167 -12.54 1.62 3.40
CA LEU A 167 -13.25 1.31 4.64
C LEU A 167 -12.35 0.57 5.65
N ALA A 168 -11.46 -0.30 5.19
CA ALA A 168 -10.51 -1.04 6.02
C ALA A 168 -9.47 -0.14 6.69
N ASP A 169 -9.10 0.95 6.03
CA ASP A 169 -8.17 1.95 6.53
C ASP A 169 -8.85 2.88 7.54
N ILE A 170 -10.08 3.35 7.24
CA ILE A 170 -10.93 4.04 8.22
C ILE A 170 -11.14 3.19 9.48
N ALA A 171 -11.43 1.89 9.31
CA ALA A 171 -11.58 0.94 10.40
C ALA A 171 -10.28 0.78 11.22
N ASN A 172 -9.12 0.85 10.58
CA ASN A 172 -7.84 0.80 11.26
C ASN A 172 -7.63 2.04 12.14
N ASP A 173 -7.92 3.22 11.59
CA ASP A 173 -7.80 4.50 12.30
C ASP A 173 -8.78 4.62 13.46
N LEU A 174 -10.01 4.13 13.31
CA LEU A 174 -10.97 4.10 14.42
C LEU A 174 -10.51 3.18 15.55
N ARG A 175 -9.91 2.03 15.22
CA ARG A 175 -9.39 1.08 16.22
C ARG A 175 -8.21 1.64 17.02
N HIS A 176 -7.35 2.42 16.38
CA HIS A 176 -6.13 2.96 16.99
C HIS A 176 -6.25 4.44 17.34
N TYR A 177 -7.45 5.03 17.27
CA TYR A 177 -7.68 6.47 17.40
C TYR A 177 -6.95 7.12 18.57
N GLU A 178 -7.11 6.59 19.79
CA GLU A 178 -6.47 7.16 20.99
C GLU A 178 -4.94 7.10 20.92
N GLN A 179 -4.40 6.01 20.37
CA GLN A 179 -2.97 5.78 20.24
C GLN A 179 -2.36 6.70 19.18
N ASP A 180 -3.01 6.81 18.02
CA ASP A 180 -2.55 7.65 16.90
C ASP A 180 -2.59 9.13 17.27
N VAL A 181 -3.68 9.58 17.92
CA VAL A 181 -3.80 10.96 18.41
C VAL A 181 -2.74 11.26 19.46
N ALA A 182 -2.50 10.36 20.41
CA ALA A 182 -1.47 10.54 21.43
C ALA A 182 -0.04 10.57 20.84
N ALA A 183 0.20 9.81 19.77
CA ALA A 183 1.48 9.75 19.06
C ALA A 183 1.66 10.89 18.03
N GLY A 184 0.61 11.67 17.74
CA GLY A 184 0.63 12.69 16.69
C GLY A 184 0.66 12.10 15.27
N THR A 185 0.30 10.83 15.11
CA THR A 185 0.23 10.14 13.82
C THR A 185 -1.03 10.56 13.05
N LEU A 186 -0.96 10.54 11.72
CA LEU A 186 -2.13 10.83 10.88
C LEU A 186 -3.27 9.84 11.17
N ASN A 187 -4.43 10.38 11.50
CA ASN A 187 -5.65 9.63 11.73
C ASN A 187 -6.83 10.35 11.05
N VAL A 188 -7.58 9.62 10.21
CA VAL A 188 -8.69 10.15 9.41
C VAL A 188 -9.79 10.69 10.31
N TYR A 189 -10.16 9.98 11.38
CA TYR A 189 -11.20 10.50 12.27
C TYR A 189 -10.73 11.77 12.99
N ALA A 190 -9.46 11.84 13.41
CA ALA A 190 -8.90 13.07 13.98
C ALA A 190 -8.91 14.24 12.96
N ALA A 191 -8.65 13.96 11.68
CA ALA A 191 -8.76 14.96 10.62
C ALA A 191 -10.22 15.45 10.43
N PHE A 192 -11.20 14.54 10.47
CA PHE A 192 -12.62 14.88 10.45
C PHE A 192 -13.03 15.70 11.67
N VAL A 193 -12.53 15.38 12.87
CA VAL A 193 -12.79 16.16 14.09
C VAL A 193 -12.25 17.58 13.97
N LYS A 194 -11.05 17.75 13.41
CA LYS A 194 -10.47 19.08 13.16
C LYS A 194 -11.30 19.89 12.16
N LEU A 195 -11.88 19.25 11.14
CA LEU A 195 -12.61 19.94 10.07
C LEU A 195 -14.08 20.23 10.43
N PHE A 196 -14.75 19.28 11.09
CA PHE A 196 -16.20 19.30 11.29
C PHE A 196 -16.62 19.44 12.76
N GLY A 197 -15.69 19.40 13.71
CA GLY A 197 -15.98 19.48 15.14
C GLY A 197 -16.98 18.40 15.57
N ASP A 198 -18.06 18.82 16.23
CA ASP A 198 -19.12 17.92 16.73
C ASP A 198 -19.83 17.13 15.61
N ALA A 199 -19.81 17.63 14.37
CA ALA A 199 -20.42 16.94 13.23
C ALA A 199 -19.54 15.82 12.65
N ALA A 200 -18.27 15.69 13.07
CA ALA A 200 -17.29 14.77 12.48
C ALA A 200 -17.77 13.32 12.40
N ALA A 201 -18.42 12.82 13.45
CA ALA A 201 -18.94 11.47 13.45
C ALA A 201 -20.04 11.27 12.40
N SER A 202 -20.93 12.24 12.24
CA SER A 202 -21.98 12.19 11.23
C SER A 202 -21.42 12.30 9.81
N GLU A 203 -20.41 13.16 9.60
CA GLU A 203 -19.76 13.32 8.29
C GLU A 203 -18.97 12.07 7.90
N LEU A 204 -18.18 11.50 8.82
CA LEU A 204 -17.46 10.25 8.54
C LEU A 204 -18.43 9.09 8.32
N ARG A 205 -19.57 9.03 9.02
CA ARG A 205 -20.62 8.03 8.76
C ARG A 205 -21.17 8.15 7.34
N ARG A 206 -21.45 9.36 6.85
CA ARG A 206 -21.91 9.56 5.46
C ARG A 206 -20.92 9.00 4.44
N GLU A 207 -19.62 9.22 4.64
CA GLU A 207 -18.60 8.68 3.73
C GLU A 207 -18.49 7.15 3.84
N VAL A 208 -18.55 6.59 5.06
CA VAL A 208 -18.60 5.13 5.26
C VAL A 208 -19.79 4.50 4.54
N ASP A 209 -21.00 5.07 4.71
CA ASP A 209 -22.22 4.57 4.07
C ASP A 209 -22.10 4.64 2.53
N ARG A 210 -21.48 5.70 2.00
CA ARG A 210 -21.20 5.84 0.57
C ARG A 210 -20.29 4.72 0.05
N TYR A 211 -19.15 4.48 0.70
CA TYR A 211 -18.23 3.41 0.28
C TYR A 211 -18.83 2.02 0.47
N GLU A 212 -19.62 1.80 1.53
CA GLU A 212 -20.31 0.52 1.72
C GLU A 212 -21.34 0.28 0.63
N ALA A 213 -22.15 1.28 0.27
CA ALA A 213 -23.08 1.19 -0.85
C ALA A 213 -22.36 0.87 -2.17
N MET A 214 -21.24 1.55 -2.46
CA MET A 214 -20.41 1.25 -3.64
C MET A 214 -19.88 -0.19 -3.63
N PHE A 215 -19.47 -0.70 -2.48
CA PHE A 215 -19.04 -2.10 -2.35
C PHE A 215 -20.19 -3.06 -2.62
N LEU A 216 -21.36 -2.83 -2.00
CA LEU A 216 -22.53 -3.70 -2.15
C LEU A 216 -23.04 -3.74 -3.60
N GLU A 217 -23.02 -2.59 -4.28
CA GLU A 217 -23.33 -2.49 -5.71
C GLU A 217 -22.37 -3.37 -6.54
N ARG A 218 -21.05 -3.18 -6.38
CA ARG A 218 -20.02 -3.95 -7.12
C ARG A 218 -20.07 -5.44 -6.79
N LEU A 219 -20.35 -5.77 -5.53
CA LEU A 219 -20.53 -7.13 -5.04
C LEU A 219 -21.76 -7.82 -5.67
N SER A 220 -22.82 -7.07 -5.98
CA SER A 220 -24.03 -7.59 -6.61
C SER A 220 -23.79 -8.16 -8.02
N ALA A 221 -22.76 -7.68 -8.72
CA ALA A 221 -22.35 -8.21 -10.02
C ALA A 221 -21.69 -9.60 -9.96
N LEU A 222 -21.30 -10.07 -8.76
CA LEU A 222 -20.68 -11.38 -8.60
C LEU A 222 -21.72 -12.52 -8.62
N PRO A 223 -21.34 -13.72 -9.10
CA PRO A 223 -22.14 -14.93 -8.95
C PRO A 223 -22.50 -15.20 -7.48
N PRO A 224 -23.72 -15.70 -7.17
CA PRO A 224 -24.19 -15.87 -5.79
C PRO A 224 -23.23 -16.65 -4.88
N GLU A 225 -22.63 -17.73 -5.39
CA GLU A 225 -21.70 -18.60 -4.64
C GLU A 225 -20.40 -17.88 -4.25
N ARG A 226 -19.95 -16.93 -5.08
CA ARG A 226 -18.75 -16.12 -4.82
C ARG A 226 -19.08 -14.92 -3.95
N ARG A 227 -20.27 -14.34 -4.13
CA ARG A 227 -20.76 -13.16 -3.43
C ARG A 227 -20.70 -13.32 -1.91
N ALA A 228 -21.25 -14.40 -1.37
CA ALA A 228 -21.31 -14.62 0.08
C ALA A 228 -19.91 -14.69 0.71
N ARG A 229 -18.98 -15.39 0.05
CA ARG A 229 -17.60 -15.54 0.51
C ARG A 229 -16.81 -14.24 0.45
N VAL A 230 -16.97 -13.46 -0.62
CA VAL A 230 -16.34 -12.14 -0.73
C VAL A 230 -16.91 -11.19 0.32
N ALA A 231 -18.24 -11.18 0.51
CA ALA A 231 -18.90 -10.35 1.51
C ALA A 231 -18.38 -10.62 2.93
N ASP A 232 -18.29 -11.89 3.35
CA ASP A 232 -17.82 -12.26 4.69
C ASP A 232 -16.40 -11.75 4.95
N VAL A 233 -15.49 -12.01 4.01
CA VAL A 233 -14.08 -11.62 4.15
C VAL A 233 -13.91 -10.10 4.19
N CYS A 234 -14.60 -9.37 3.30
CA CYS A 234 -14.51 -7.92 3.22
C CYS A 234 -15.14 -7.24 4.45
N ARG A 235 -16.34 -7.66 4.88
CA ARG A 235 -17.04 -7.06 6.03
C ARG A 235 -16.25 -7.19 7.32
N ARG A 236 -15.58 -8.32 7.55
CA ARG A 236 -14.69 -8.48 8.71
C ARG A 236 -13.58 -7.43 8.75
N ARG A 237 -13.10 -6.99 7.58
CA ARG A 237 -11.97 -6.06 7.49
C ARG A 237 -12.35 -4.63 7.84
N TYR A 238 -13.58 -4.22 7.56
CA TYR A 238 -14.09 -2.88 7.84
C TYR A 238 -15.15 -2.80 8.96
N ALA A 239 -15.35 -3.86 9.73
CA ALA A 239 -16.40 -3.91 10.76
C ALA A 239 -16.36 -2.71 11.75
N GLU A 240 -15.17 -2.21 12.09
CA GLU A 240 -15.03 -1.04 12.97
C GLU A 240 -15.54 0.25 12.32
N ALA A 241 -15.42 0.39 10.99
CA ALA A 241 -15.90 1.57 10.27
C ALA A 241 -17.44 1.68 10.31
N VAL A 242 -18.15 0.56 10.31
CA VAL A 242 -19.61 0.56 10.47
C VAL A 242 -20.06 0.57 11.94
N GLY A 243 -19.11 0.41 12.87
CA GLY A 243 -19.34 0.44 14.32
C GLY A 243 -19.53 1.84 14.88
N PRO A 244 -19.73 1.96 16.21
CA PRO A 244 -19.81 3.25 16.89
C PRO A 244 -18.45 3.95 16.91
N TYR A 245 -18.46 5.28 16.81
CA TYR A 245 -17.21 6.06 16.78
C TYR A 245 -16.76 6.49 18.18
N PRO A 246 -15.44 6.67 18.39
CA PRO A 246 -14.92 7.18 19.65
C PRO A 246 -15.56 8.52 20.01
N ARG A 247 -15.90 8.67 21.30
CA ARG A 247 -16.37 9.96 21.81
C ARG A 247 -15.21 10.94 21.81
N THR A 248 -15.38 12.05 21.11
CA THR A 248 -14.49 13.20 21.21
C THR A 248 -14.80 13.92 22.52
N ALA A 249 -14.25 13.44 23.64
CA ALA A 249 -14.27 14.21 24.88
C ALA A 249 -13.62 15.56 24.57
N GLY A 250 -14.39 16.66 24.68
CA GLY A 250 -14.06 18.01 24.20
C GLY A 250 -12.56 18.27 24.17
N HIS A 251 -11.95 17.99 23.01
CA HIS A 251 -10.51 18.03 22.88
C HIS A 251 -10.16 19.49 22.74
N ARG A 252 -9.92 20.15 23.88
CA ARG A 252 -9.29 21.47 23.89
C ARG A 252 -7.95 21.27 23.15
N PRO A 253 -7.68 22.02 22.06
CA PRO A 253 -6.45 21.82 21.31
C PRO A 253 -5.27 21.91 22.26
N ALA A 254 -4.42 20.88 22.27
CA ALA A 254 -3.18 20.92 23.03
C ALA A 254 -2.41 22.19 22.62
N PRO A 255 -1.87 22.97 23.57
CA PRO A 255 -1.06 24.13 23.22
C PRO A 255 0.11 23.66 22.34
N ALA A 256 0.37 24.42 21.27
CA ALA A 256 1.45 24.13 20.34
C ALA A 256 2.75 23.87 21.11
N PRO A 257 3.52 22.81 20.77
CA PRO A 257 4.83 22.62 21.37
C PRO A 257 5.68 23.85 21.08
N ALA A 258 6.34 24.36 22.13
CA ALA A 258 7.22 25.52 22.02
C ALA A 258 8.30 25.26 20.95
N PRO A 259 8.64 26.24 20.10
CA PRO A 259 9.67 26.05 19.09
C PRO A 259 11.00 25.72 19.78
N ALA A 260 11.62 24.61 19.37
CA ALA A 260 12.94 24.23 19.85
C ALA A 260 13.95 25.32 19.43
N SER A 261 14.69 25.84 20.41
CA SER A 261 15.77 26.80 20.17
C SER A 261 16.85 26.21 19.25
N PRO A 262 17.40 26.99 18.30
CA PRO A 262 18.38 26.48 17.35
C PRO A 262 19.74 26.34 18.04
N SER A 263 20.11 25.13 18.45
CA SER A 263 21.51 24.83 18.79
C SER A 263 22.27 24.52 17.51
N GLY A 264 23.00 25.53 17.02
CA GLY A 264 23.87 25.40 15.87
C GLY A 264 25.00 24.39 16.09
N THR A 265 25.14 23.45 15.18
CA THR A 265 26.44 22.97 14.70
C THR A 265 26.22 22.25 13.37
N ALA A 266 26.55 22.95 12.30
CA ALA A 266 26.58 22.39 10.96
C ALA A 266 27.61 21.26 10.89
N LEU A 267 27.15 20.04 10.61
CA LEU A 267 28.03 18.97 10.17
C LEU A 267 27.43 18.29 8.93
N ARG A 268 28.01 18.64 7.78
CA ARG A 268 27.86 17.94 6.49
C ARG A 268 27.94 16.42 6.71
N LYS A 269 27.02 15.67 6.10
CA LYS A 269 27.25 14.30 5.57
C LYS A 269 26.08 13.87 4.69
N GLY A 270 26.40 13.52 3.44
CA GLY A 270 25.45 13.09 2.43
C GLY A 270 24.73 11.79 2.80
N VAL A 271 23.46 11.72 2.46
CA VAL A 271 22.59 10.58 2.74
C VAL A 271 22.98 9.42 1.84
N ALA A 272 23.40 8.32 2.48
CA ALA A 272 23.66 7.03 1.87
C ALA A 272 22.33 6.34 1.48
N VAL A 273 21.66 6.83 0.44
CA VAL A 273 20.52 6.13 -0.20
C VAL A 273 21.01 4.88 -0.96
N GLY A 274 22.32 4.75 -1.22
CA GLY A 274 22.91 3.64 -1.97
C GLY A 274 23.06 2.30 -1.24
N GLY A 275 22.92 2.26 0.09
CA GLY A 275 23.22 1.05 0.88
C GLY A 275 22.08 0.01 0.98
N ALA A 276 20.83 0.44 0.83
CA ALA A 276 19.67 -0.44 1.06
C ALA A 276 19.36 -1.37 -0.11
N LEU A 277 19.76 -0.99 -1.34
CA LEU A 277 19.51 -1.77 -2.56
C LEU A 277 20.54 -2.88 -2.81
N THR A 278 21.75 -2.79 -2.25
CA THR A 278 22.78 -3.82 -2.41
C THR A 278 22.37 -5.16 -1.76
N VAL A 279 21.55 -5.13 -0.71
CA VAL A 279 21.06 -6.34 -0.04
C VAL A 279 19.92 -7.03 -0.82
N GLY A 280 19.06 -6.26 -1.49
CA GLY A 280 17.98 -6.79 -2.34
C GLY A 280 18.50 -7.49 -3.60
N VAL A 281 19.59 -6.98 -4.18
CA VAL A 281 20.26 -7.60 -5.34
C VAL A 281 20.89 -8.95 -4.97
N LEU A 282 21.46 -9.10 -3.77
CA LEU A 282 22.07 -10.36 -3.31
C LEU A 282 21.04 -11.49 -3.12
N ALA A 283 19.84 -11.19 -2.62
CA ALA A 283 18.76 -12.17 -2.50
C ALA A 283 18.20 -12.62 -3.87
N ALA A 284 18.10 -11.71 -4.84
CA ALA A 284 17.69 -12.03 -6.21
C ALA A 284 18.74 -12.86 -6.97
N VAL A 285 20.03 -12.63 -6.73
CA VAL A 285 21.13 -13.43 -7.28
C VAL A 285 21.15 -14.84 -6.67
N ALA A 286 20.86 -14.98 -5.37
CA ALA A 286 20.72 -16.29 -4.72
C ALA A 286 19.52 -17.08 -5.28
N TYR A 287 18.40 -16.42 -5.58
CA TYR A 287 17.22 -17.03 -6.21
C TYR A 287 17.48 -17.53 -7.64
N ARG A 288 18.41 -16.89 -8.39
CA ARG A 288 18.79 -17.30 -9.76
C ARG A 288 19.69 -18.53 -9.80
N ARG A 289 20.51 -18.78 -8.77
CA ARG A 289 21.40 -19.96 -8.71
C ARG A 289 20.68 -21.30 -8.50
N GLY A 290 19.39 -21.28 -8.16
CA GLY A 290 18.57 -22.48 -7.94
C GLY A 290 17.75 -22.96 -9.14
N ARG A 291 17.92 -22.39 -10.34
CA ARG A 291 17.20 -22.83 -11.55
C ARG A 291 18.15 -23.44 -12.58
N THR A 292 17.94 -24.70 -12.90
CA THR A 292 18.38 -25.30 -14.16
C THR A 292 17.67 -24.60 -15.33
N PRO A 293 18.38 -24.28 -16.43
CA PRO A 293 17.74 -23.74 -17.62
C PRO A 293 16.77 -24.76 -18.22
N PRO A 294 15.66 -24.33 -18.86
CA PRO A 294 14.84 -25.22 -19.63
C PRO A 294 15.65 -25.75 -20.82
N VAL A 295 15.62 -27.06 -21.02
CA VAL A 295 16.17 -27.74 -22.20
C VAL A 295 15.51 -27.14 -23.44
N SER A 296 16.31 -26.56 -24.33
CA SER A 296 15.88 -26.07 -25.64
C SER A 296 15.20 -27.22 -26.40
N GLN A 297 13.90 -27.07 -26.68
CA GLN A 297 13.26 -27.91 -27.68
C GLN A 297 13.69 -27.43 -29.06
N THR A 298 14.52 -28.25 -29.69
CA THR A 298 14.91 -28.19 -31.09
C THR A 298 13.66 -28.14 -31.96
N SER A 299 13.51 -27.05 -32.71
CA SER A 299 12.48 -26.89 -33.73
C SER A 299 12.67 -27.95 -34.83
N ILE A 300 11.68 -28.82 -34.96
CA ILE A 300 11.52 -29.77 -36.06
C ILE A 300 11.14 -28.96 -37.32
N PRO A 301 11.82 -29.14 -38.47
CA PRO A 301 11.46 -28.43 -39.70
C PRO A 301 10.17 -28.98 -40.31
N LEU A 302 9.26 -28.07 -40.66
CA LEU A 302 8.04 -28.35 -41.44
C LEU A 302 8.40 -28.74 -42.89
N PRO A 303 7.67 -29.68 -43.52
CA PRO A 303 7.87 -30.06 -44.91
C PRO A 303 7.32 -28.99 -45.88
N PRO A 304 7.87 -28.91 -47.12
CA PRO A 304 7.52 -27.89 -48.09
C PRO A 304 6.12 -28.10 -48.68
N HIS A 305 5.36 -27.01 -48.78
CA HIS A 305 4.12 -26.92 -49.56
C HIS A 305 4.42 -27.13 -51.05
N ILE A 306 3.79 -28.15 -51.63
CA ILE A 306 3.76 -28.37 -53.08
C ILE A 306 2.68 -27.46 -53.68
N GLU A 307 3.12 -26.46 -54.45
CA GLU A 307 2.30 -25.82 -55.48
C GLU A 307 1.96 -26.84 -56.57
N ARG A 308 0.68 -26.95 -56.93
CA ARG A 308 0.26 -27.35 -58.27
C ARG A 308 -0.85 -26.42 -58.73
N GLY A 309 -0.55 -25.66 -59.79
CA GLY A 309 -1.53 -24.96 -60.59
C GLY A 309 -2.05 -25.83 -61.76
N ARG A 310 -3.19 -25.37 -62.29
CA ARG A 310 -3.76 -25.50 -63.64
C ARG A 310 -4.13 -26.90 -64.16
N THR A 311 -5.41 -27.13 -64.43
CA THR A 311 -6.17 -27.03 -65.73
C THR A 311 -7.45 -27.85 -65.48
N SER A 312 -8.66 -27.36 -65.75
CA SER A 312 -9.32 -27.16 -67.04
C SER A 312 -10.60 -26.35 -66.84
#